data_AF-A0A437A096-F1
#
_entry.id   AF-A0A437A096-F1
#
_cell.length_a   1.000
_cell.length_b   1.000
_cell.length_c   1.000
_cell.angle_alpha   90.00
_cell.angle_beta   90.00
_cell.angle_gamma   90.00
#
_symmetry.space_group_name_H-M   'P 1'
#
loop_
_entity.id
_entity.type
_entity.pdbx_description
1 polymer ?
#
loop_
_entity_poly.entity_id
_entity_poly.type
_entity_poly.pdbx_seq_one_letter_code
_entity_poly.pdbx_strand_id
1 'polypeptide(L)'
;MAGMPDTAKSLQAHLEGFTYATDLDVKLVDTFRLQLNEESRKAALPIFLPLLTKTLPLTSSPQPLCALLISLLEPIRFSELLTLTTPAEILPTLTFPNAHIQLMGLKLLQKSTASPSEARSLASHPELVAAIVNLSLVASNTDVADLAARTLLELLSIDKVGPGGVGEGLIWRRVFGDKEIYQSFFDNCSWRNKSASMSRAEKTLAQARLLSMIPKMAGMNWEVVSRSHFPQVEARFEGEGTLDGLLGFATAMVEMEFDVLMYMTVIEFYSEFLLVGPTLERGTSAGDKIYSTSKGLEYLIANNRHQSTIALYTTPPGEQSDQFTASFLTSRSASYIANYATHFPTHLRESKDLLPKILKALSTYIPGPSGQGPHSRSLHLLASLPPSRILPIVLEIPLAPPHPDYLKTLATILPADEKLYREYLRKNPSFYKKLVEYASVIALKENAQASLRMLKGLAGTEFGLREIVGNTNVMEFLVTVPQRVNIAAGRGGDEGSAFGIAVSRWEVVEVVAKGMAGGGTDFDNARRVWGKVVNERVQGGVYGAGAGGLFSGAGGQVAWEGM
;
A
#
# COMPACT_ATOMS: atom_id res chain seq x y z
N MET A 1 -40.05 24.03 -16.92
CA MET A 1 -39.22 23.15 -16.06
C MET A 1 -39.99 21.91 -15.62
N ALA A 2 -40.68 21.24 -16.55
CA ALA A 2 -41.29 19.94 -16.24
C ALA A 2 -40.17 18.90 -16.08
N GLY A 3 -40.27 18.01 -15.09
CA GLY A 3 -39.26 17.00 -14.80
C GLY A 3 -38.02 17.49 -14.04
N MET A 4 -38.02 18.73 -13.53
CA MET A 4 -36.93 19.28 -12.71
C MET A 4 -37.29 19.33 -11.23
N PRO A 5 -36.30 19.33 -10.31
CA PRO A 5 -36.54 19.47 -8.88
C PRO A 5 -37.27 20.77 -8.54
N ASP A 6 -38.03 20.76 -7.44
CA ASP A 6 -38.78 21.95 -6.98
C ASP A 6 -37.88 23.16 -6.70
N THR A 7 -36.62 22.90 -6.35
CA THR A 7 -35.59 23.91 -6.09
C THR A 7 -35.01 24.56 -7.35
N ALA A 8 -35.31 24.05 -8.56
CA ALA A 8 -34.72 24.51 -9.82
C ALA A 8 -34.97 25.99 -10.09
N LYS A 9 -36.20 26.49 -9.86
CA LYS A 9 -36.55 27.92 -10.11
C LYS A 9 -35.73 28.84 -9.23
N SER A 10 -35.66 28.50 -7.94
CA SER A 10 -34.95 29.28 -6.95
C SER A 10 -33.44 29.27 -7.23
N LEU A 11 -32.87 28.12 -7.60
CA LEU A 11 -31.45 28.03 -7.91
C LEU A 11 -31.10 28.80 -9.19
N GLN A 12 -31.92 28.70 -10.24
CA GLN A 12 -31.72 29.45 -11.48
C GLN A 12 -31.71 30.96 -11.20
N ALA A 13 -32.73 31.47 -10.50
CA ALA A 13 -32.82 32.89 -10.16
C ALA A 13 -31.64 33.35 -9.29
N HIS A 14 -31.21 32.52 -8.34
CA HIS A 14 -30.04 32.82 -7.50
C HIS A 14 -28.75 32.93 -8.33
N LEU A 15 -28.51 32.00 -9.27
CA LEU A 15 -27.31 32.01 -10.11
C LEU A 15 -27.34 33.10 -11.19
N GLU A 16 -28.50 33.43 -11.74
CA GLU A 16 -28.66 34.53 -12.71
C GLU A 16 -28.32 35.90 -12.09
N GLY A 17 -28.72 36.10 -10.84
CA GLY A 17 -28.42 37.31 -10.06
C GLY A 17 -27.05 37.33 -9.39
N PHE A 18 -26.21 36.30 -9.58
CA PHE A 18 -24.97 36.16 -8.84
C PHE A 18 -23.89 37.17 -9.30
N THR A 19 -23.26 37.84 -8.34
CA THR A 19 -22.15 38.78 -8.54
C THR A 19 -21.05 38.53 -7.50
N TYR A 20 -19.91 39.20 -7.62
CA TYR A 20 -18.82 39.11 -6.63
C TYR A 20 -19.23 39.52 -5.19
N ALA A 21 -20.33 40.26 -5.04
CA ALA A 21 -20.85 40.70 -3.74
C ALA A 21 -21.93 39.76 -3.16
N THR A 22 -22.32 38.73 -3.92
CA THR A 22 -23.39 37.80 -3.53
C THR A 22 -22.79 36.57 -2.87
N ASP A 23 -23.27 36.22 -1.67
CA ASP A 23 -22.93 34.93 -1.06
C ASP A 23 -23.69 33.79 -1.72
N LEU A 24 -23.00 32.68 -1.95
CA LEU A 24 -23.60 31.48 -2.53
C LEU A 24 -24.53 30.81 -1.52
N ASP A 25 -25.78 30.54 -1.91
CA ASP A 25 -26.70 29.72 -1.13
C ASP A 25 -26.32 28.23 -1.25
N VAL A 26 -25.35 27.82 -0.42
CA VAL A 26 -24.81 26.46 -0.38
C VAL A 26 -25.91 25.42 -0.13
N LYS A 27 -26.87 25.73 0.76
CA LYS A 27 -27.96 24.81 1.09
C LYS A 27 -28.87 24.58 -0.10
N LEU A 28 -29.18 25.63 -0.85
CA LEU A 28 -29.99 25.53 -2.07
C LEU A 28 -29.28 24.68 -3.14
N VAL A 29 -27.97 24.90 -3.35
CA VAL A 29 -27.16 24.11 -4.29
C VAL A 29 -27.14 22.63 -3.90
N ASP A 30 -26.86 22.32 -2.64
CA ASP A 30 -26.80 20.93 -2.17
C ASP A 30 -28.17 20.24 -2.21
N THR A 31 -29.24 20.96 -1.85
CA THR A 31 -30.61 20.41 -1.92
C THR A 31 -31.00 20.11 -3.37
N PHE A 32 -30.70 21.02 -4.30
CA PHE A 32 -30.93 20.77 -5.72
C PHE A 32 -30.13 19.56 -6.21
N ARG A 33 -28.84 19.46 -5.87
CA ARG A 33 -27.98 18.32 -6.24
C ARG A 33 -28.54 16.99 -5.75
N LEU A 34 -29.02 16.92 -4.51
CA LEU A 34 -29.58 15.70 -3.92
C LEU A 34 -30.90 15.25 -4.57
N GLN A 35 -31.63 16.17 -5.19
CA GLN A 35 -32.89 15.90 -5.89
C GLN A 35 -32.69 15.47 -7.36
N LEU A 36 -31.44 15.44 -7.85
CA LEU A 36 -31.13 15.05 -9.23
C LEU A 36 -31.29 13.54 -9.44
N ASN A 37 -32.08 13.17 -10.45
CA ASN A 37 -32.18 11.82 -11.00
C ASN A 37 -31.75 11.84 -12.48
N GLU A 38 -31.85 10.73 -13.21
CA GLU A 38 -31.37 10.68 -14.60
C GLU A 38 -32.15 11.61 -15.55
N GLU A 39 -33.48 11.65 -15.43
CA GLU A 39 -34.34 12.50 -16.26
C GLU A 39 -34.12 13.98 -15.96
N SER A 40 -34.08 14.32 -14.67
CA SER A 40 -33.93 15.70 -14.23
C SER A 40 -32.54 16.27 -14.52
N ARG A 41 -31.50 15.42 -14.55
CA ARG A 41 -30.16 15.80 -15.02
C ARG A 41 -30.16 16.24 -16.48
N LYS A 42 -30.76 15.45 -17.37
CA LYS A 42 -30.86 15.77 -18.80
C LYS A 42 -31.59 17.09 -19.03
N ALA A 43 -32.67 17.34 -18.28
CA ALA A 43 -33.43 18.59 -18.35
C ALA A 43 -32.67 19.80 -17.74
N ALA A 44 -31.93 19.59 -16.66
CA ALA A 44 -31.20 20.64 -15.95
C ALA A 44 -29.93 21.10 -16.69
N LEU A 45 -29.24 20.18 -17.36
CA LEU A 45 -27.95 20.44 -17.99
C LEU A 45 -27.89 21.68 -18.89
N PRO A 46 -28.77 21.86 -19.91
CA PRO A 46 -28.70 23.02 -20.80
C PRO A 46 -28.96 24.36 -20.10
N ILE A 47 -29.65 24.35 -18.94
CA ILE A 47 -29.98 25.55 -18.18
C ILE A 47 -28.83 25.90 -17.23
N PHE A 48 -28.36 24.91 -16.47
CA PHE A 48 -27.41 25.17 -15.39
C PHE A 48 -25.96 25.16 -15.85
N LEU A 49 -25.59 24.47 -16.94
CA LEU A 49 -24.20 24.47 -17.41
C LEU A 49 -23.69 25.90 -17.72
N PRO A 50 -24.39 26.75 -18.50
CA PRO A 50 -23.93 28.12 -18.75
C PRO A 50 -23.86 28.97 -17.48
N LEU A 51 -24.83 28.82 -16.57
CA LEU A 51 -24.88 29.56 -15.31
C LEU A 51 -23.72 29.16 -14.39
N LEU A 52 -23.44 27.87 -14.26
CA LEU A 52 -22.35 27.36 -13.43
C LEU A 52 -21.00 27.81 -13.98
N THR A 53 -20.77 27.72 -15.29
CA THR A 53 -19.52 28.18 -15.91
C THR A 53 -19.29 29.68 -15.67
N LYS A 54 -20.34 30.50 -15.74
CA LYS A 54 -20.26 31.94 -15.46
C LYS A 54 -20.00 32.23 -13.98
N THR A 55 -20.66 31.51 -13.07
CA THR A 55 -20.67 31.82 -11.63
C THR A 55 -19.46 31.26 -10.89
N LEU A 56 -18.90 30.14 -11.35
CA LEU A 56 -17.78 29.46 -10.72
C LEU A 56 -16.54 30.35 -10.46
N PRO A 57 -16.08 31.19 -11.39
CA PRO A 57 -14.94 32.08 -11.14
C PRO A 57 -15.26 33.26 -10.21
N LEU A 58 -16.54 33.52 -9.94
CA LEU A 58 -16.99 34.67 -9.13
C LEU A 58 -17.12 34.34 -7.65
N THR A 59 -17.30 33.06 -7.31
CA THR A 59 -17.59 32.64 -5.94
C THR A 59 -16.32 32.44 -5.12
N SER A 60 -16.36 32.87 -3.86
CA SER A 60 -15.33 32.57 -2.85
C SER A 60 -15.38 31.11 -2.37
N SER A 61 -16.51 30.43 -2.59
CA SER A 61 -16.76 29.05 -2.15
C SER A 61 -17.16 28.16 -3.34
N PRO A 62 -16.21 27.79 -4.23
CA PRO A 62 -16.52 27.08 -5.47
C PRO A 62 -16.91 25.61 -5.29
N GLN A 63 -16.64 25.00 -4.12
CA GLN A 63 -16.84 23.57 -3.89
C GLN A 63 -18.28 23.07 -4.18
N PRO A 64 -19.36 23.71 -3.70
CA PRO A 64 -20.72 23.24 -3.95
C PRO A 64 -21.09 23.29 -5.44
N LEU A 65 -20.63 24.32 -6.15
CA LEU A 65 -20.85 24.47 -7.59
C LEU A 65 -20.04 23.44 -8.40
N CYS A 66 -18.79 23.17 -8.00
CA CYS A 66 -17.98 22.10 -8.58
C CYS A 66 -18.67 20.74 -8.43
N ALA A 67 -19.16 20.43 -7.23
CA ALA A 67 -19.85 19.18 -6.94
C ALA A 67 -21.15 19.05 -7.76
N LEU A 68 -21.93 20.13 -7.88
CA LEU A 68 -23.12 20.14 -8.73
C LEU A 68 -22.76 19.92 -10.20
N LEU A 69 -21.72 20.56 -10.72
CA LEU A 69 -21.29 20.39 -12.11
C LEU A 69 -20.85 18.94 -12.38
N ILE A 70 -20.08 18.34 -11.47
CA ILE A 70 -19.68 16.93 -11.56
C ILE A 70 -20.91 16.01 -11.59
N SER A 71 -21.91 16.24 -10.72
CA SER A 71 -23.14 15.44 -10.70
C SER A 71 -23.97 15.59 -11.98
N LEU A 72 -24.09 16.80 -12.53
CA LEU A 72 -24.81 17.05 -13.78
C LEU A 72 -24.13 16.36 -14.98
N LEU A 73 -22.79 16.38 -15.02
CA LEU A 73 -21.99 15.80 -16.09
C LEU A 73 -21.64 14.32 -15.88
N GLU A 74 -22.01 13.71 -14.75
CA GLU A 74 -21.72 12.32 -14.43
C GLU A 74 -22.06 11.33 -15.56
N PRO A 75 -23.26 11.34 -16.19
CA PRO A 75 -23.61 10.35 -17.22
C PRO A 75 -22.95 10.59 -18.58
N ILE A 76 -22.33 11.76 -18.79
CA ILE A 76 -21.80 12.19 -20.08
C ILE A 76 -20.40 11.60 -20.29
N ARG A 77 -20.14 11.02 -21.46
CA ARG A 77 -18.80 10.51 -21.82
C ARG A 77 -17.86 11.66 -22.17
N PHE A 78 -16.54 11.41 -22.20
CA PHE A 78 -15.59 12.48 -22.49
C PHE A 78 -15.73 13.03 -23.91
N SER A 79 -15.91 12.15 -24.90
CA SER A 79 -16.18 12.54 -26.29
C SER A 79 -17.46 13.37 -26.46
N GLU A 80 -18.50 13.06 -25.68
CA GLU A 80 -19.75 13.84 -25.64
C GLU A 80 -19.56 15.18 -24.92
N LEU A 81 -18.75 15.22 -23.85
CA LEU A 81 -18.40 16.46 -23.17
C LEU A 81 -17.75 17.48 -24.12
N LEU A 82 -16.91 17.02 -25.06
CA LEU A 82 -16.29 17.87 -26.07
C LEU A 82 -17.27 18.48 -27.09
N THR A 83 -18.53 18.02 -27.12
CA THR A 83 -19.61 18.67 -27.88
C THR A 83 -20.29 19.80 -27.11
N LEU A 84 -20.12 19.82 -25.78
CA LEU A 84 -20.72 20.80 -24.86
C LEU A 84 -19.72 21.90 -24.45
N THR A 85 -18.42 21.59 -24.49
CA THR A 85 -17.34 22.51 -24.14
C THR A 85 -16.10 22.24 -24.99
N THR A 86 -15.23 23.22 -25.14
CA THR A 86 -13.99 23.10 -25.90
C THR A 86 -12.78 22.86 -24.98
N PRO A 87 -11.68 22.26 -25.49
CA PRO A 87 -10.43 22.16 -24.73
C PRO A 87 -9.93 23.51 -24.18
N ALA A 88 -10.13 24.59 -24.92
CA ALA A 88 -9.77 25.96 -24.51
C ALA A 88 -10.59 26.46 -23.31
N GLU A 89 -11.80 25.94 -23.09
CA GLU A 89 -12.65 26.25 -21.93
C GLU A 89 -12.35 25.34 -20.73
N ILE A 90 -11.90 24.10 -20.98
CA ILE A 90 -11.49 23.17 -19.92
C ILE A 90 -10.13 23.58 -19.34
N LEU A 91 -9.16 23.97 -20.18
CA LEU A 91 -7.79 24.25 -19.76
C LEU A 91 -7.68 25.26 -18.59
N PRO A 92 -8.42 26.39 -18.58
CA PRO A 92 -8.41 27.33 -17.46
C PRO A 92 -8.81 26.71 -16.11
N THR A 93 -9.64 25.66 -16.10
CA THR A 93 -10.04 24.98 -14.86
C THR A 93 -8.85 24.27 -14.20
N LEU A 94 -7.90 23.77 -15.00
CA LEU A 94 -6.71 23.06 -14.55
C LEU A 94 -5.64 24.00 -14.00
N THR A 95 -5.57 25.23 -14.52
CA THR A 95 -4.61 26.25 -14.09
C THR A 95 -5.18 27.23 -13.06
N PHE A 96 -6.45 27.06 -12.66
CA PHE A 96 -7.12 27.98 -11.76
C PHE A 96 -6.48 27.97 -10.36
N PRO A 97 -6.32 29.14 -9.68
CA PRO A 97 -5.71 29.23 -8.34
C PRO A 97 -6.65 28.74 -7.21
N ASN A 98 -7.46 27.71 -7.45
CA ASN A 98 -8.33 27.09 -6.46
C ASN A 98 -8.35 25.58 -6.69
N ALA A 99 -7.97 24.82 -5.65
CA ALA A 99 -7.85 23.36 -5.75
C ALA A 99 -9.17 22.65 -6.11
N HIS A 100 -10.34 23.15 -5.66
CA HIS A 100 -11.62 22.51 -5.98
C HIS A 100 -11.95 22.61 -7.47
N ILE A 101 -11.62 23.74 -8.11
CA ILE A 101 -11.83 23.94 -9.55
C ILE A 101 -10.85 23.07 -10.35
N GLN A 102 -9.59 22.95 -9.91
CA GLN A 102 -8.62 22.04 -10.51
C GLN A 102 -9.04 20.58 -10.41
N LEU A 103 -9.49 20.14 -9.22
CA LEU A 103 -10.03 18.79 -9.00
C LEU A 103 -11.24 18.53 -9.88
N MET A 104 -12.14 19.49 -10.03
CA MET A 104 -13.28 19.38 -10.93
C MET A 104 -12.83 19.21 -12.39
N GLY A 105 -11.91 20.05 -12.88
CA GLY A 105 -11.34 19.92 -14.23
C GLY A 105 -10.71 18.55 -14.46
N LEU A 106 -9.90 18.07 -13.51
CA LEU A 106 -9.31 16.73 -13.55
C LEU A 106 -10.36 15.62 -13.53
N LYS A 107 -11.47 15.77 -12.78
CA LYS A 107 -12.58 14.80 -12.78
C LYS A 107 -13.29 14.74 -14.12
N LEU A 108 -13.41 15.86 -14.83
CA LEU A 108 -13.91 15.87 -16.20
C LEU A 108 -12.94 15.15 -17.15
N LEU A 109 -11.64 15.40 -17.03
CA LEU A 109 -10.63 14.69 -17.82
C LEU A 109 -10.56 13.20 -17.47
N GLN A 110 -10.79 12.79 -16.22
CA GLN A 110 -10.79 11.38 -15.82
C GLN A 110 -11.85 10.56 -16.57
N LYS A 111 -12.91 11.18 -17.11
CA LYS A 111 -13.86 10.48 -17.99
C LYS A 111 -13.19 9.87 -19.23
N SER A 112 -12.04 10.41 -19.65
CA SER A 112 -11.26 9.86 -20.76
C SER A 112 -10.54 8.55 -20.44
N THR A 113 -10.48 8.13 -19.16
CA THR A 113 -9.90 6.83 -18.76
C THR A 113 -10.87 5.66 -18.90
N ALA A 114 -12.14 5.93 -19.24
CA ALA A 114 -13.20 4.92 -19.29
C ALA A 114 -12.99 3.87 -20.41
N SER A 115 -12.36 4.24 -21.52
CA SER A 115 -12.05 3.30 -22.61
C SER A 115 -10.91 3.82 -23.51
N PRO A 116 -10.31 2.96 -24.35
CA PRO A 116 -9.30 3.39 -25.31
C PRO A 116 -9.77 4.46 -26.31
N SER A 117 -11.06 4.45 -26.67
CA SER A 117 -11.62 5.46 -27.59
C SER A 117 -11.76 6.83 -26.94
N GLU A 118 -12.09 6.86 -25.65
CA GLU A 118 -12.16 8.11 -24.89
C GLU A 118 -10.74 8.66 -24.64
N ALA A 119 -9.76 7.80 -24.38
CA ALA A 119 -8.35 8.18 -24.27
C ALA A 119 -7.80 8.73 -25.60
N ARG A 120 -8.17 8.13 -26.75
CA ARG A 120 -7.86 8.66 -28.09
C ARG A 120 -8.42 10.08 -28.28
N SER A 121 -9.63 10.33 -27.80
CA SER A 121 -10.25 11.65 -27.89
C SER A 121 -9.44 12.69 -27.12
N LEU A 122 -8.98 12.36 -25.90
CA LEU A 122 -8.08 13.24 -25.13
C LEU A 122 -6.72 13.41 -25.82
N ALA A 123 -6.15 12.35 -26.38
CA ALA A 123 -4.86 12.39 -27.08
C ALA A 123 -4.84 13.33 -28.30
N SER A 124 -6.01 13.74 -28.81
CA SER A 124 -6.13 14.73 -29.89
C SER A 124 -5.93 16.17 -29.39
N HIS A 125 -5.81 16.38 -28.08
CA HIS A 125 -5.68 17.67 -27.39
C HIS A 125 -4.41 17.69 -26.51
N PRO A 126 -3.21 17.88 -27.11
CA PRO A 126 -1.94 17.79 -26.39
C PRO A 126 -1.82 18.76 -25.21
N GLU A 127 -2.46 19.93 -25.27
CA GLU A 127 -2.51 20.92 -24.19
C GLU A 127 -3.15 20.38 -22.90
N LEU A 128 -4.18 19.53 -23.01
CA LEU A 128 -4.82 18.90 -21.86
C LEU A 128 -3.93 17.80 -21.27
N VAL A 129 -3.25 17.03 -22.12
CA VAL A 129 -2.27 16.02 -21.68
C VAL A 129 -1.10 16.68 -20.97
N ALA A 130 -0.57 17.78 -21.52
CA ALA A 130 0.49 18.58 -20.91
C ALA A 130 0.06 19.13 -19.54
N ALA A 131 -1.18 19.60 -19.41
CA ALA A 131 -1.71 20.08 -18.13
C ALA A 131 -1.81 18.96 -17.08
N ILE A 132 -2.24 17.75 -17.46
CA ILE A 132 -2.25 16.58 -16.55
C ILE A 132 -0.83 16.26 -16.08
N VAL A 133 0.14 16.18 -17.00
CA VAL A 133 1.55 15.88 -16.65
C VAL A 133 2.10 16.94 -15.71
N ASN A 134 1.92 18.23 -16.02
CA ASN A 134 2.39 19.31 -15.16
C ASN A 134 1.72 19.27 -13.78
N LEU A 135 0.40 19.15 -13.69
CA LEU A 135 -0.30 19.07 -12.40
C LEU A 135 0.16 17.88 -11.56
N SER A 136 0.46 16.74 -12.19
CA SER A 136 0.96 15.55 -11.49
C SER A 136 2.32 15.75 -10.82
N LEU A 137 3.09 16.75 -11.28
CA LEU A 137 4.43 17.06 -10.76
C LEU A 137 4.41 18.28 -9.84
N VAL A 138 3.81 19.39 -10.28
CA VAL A 138 4.01 20.72 -9.68
C VAL A 138 2.81 21.30 -8.94
N ALA A 139 1.66 20.63 -8.90
CA ALA A 139 0.49 21.19 -8.20
C ALA A 139 0.77 21.40 -6.70
N SER A 140 0.43 22.57 -6.17
CA SER A 140 0.65 22.92 -4.76
C SER A 140 -0.24 22.11 -3.81
N ASN A 141 -1.44 21.74 -4.25
CA ASN A 141 -2.35 20.88 -3.50
C ASN A 141 -2.07 19.39 -3.80
N THR A 142 -1.92 18.58 -2.75
CA THR A 142 -1.60 17.15 -2.87
C THR A 142 -2.72 16.36 -3.55
N ASP A 143 -3.99 16.62 -3.23
CA ASP A 143 -5.12 15.90 -3.84
C ASP A 143 -5.20 16.14 -5.36
N VAL A 144 -4.88 17.36 -5.80
CA VAL A 144 -4.80 17.72 -7.23
C VAL A 144 -3.68 16.93 -7.91
N ALA A 145 -2.48 16.92 -7.34
CA ALA A 145 -1.36 16.17 -7.89
C ALA A 145 -1.64 14.66 -7.94
N ASP A 146 -2.20 14.11 -6.86
CA ASP A 146 -2.53 12.68 -6.76
C ASP A 146 -3.64 12.28 -7.74
N LEU A 147 -4.65 13.12 -7.94
CA LEU A 147 -5.67 12.88 -8.96
C LEU A 147 -5.07 12.97 -10.38
N ALA A 148 -4.25 13.97 -10.67
CA ALA A 148 -3.59 14.12 -11.97
C ALA A 148 -2.65 12.94 -12.28
N ALA A 149 -1.83 12.51 -11.31
CA ALA A 149 -0.96 11.34 -11.45
C ALA A 149 -1.76 10.05 -11.69
N ARG A 150 -2.86 9.84 -10.94
CA ARG A 150 -3.75 8.70 -11.17
C ARG A 150 -4.39 8.75 -12.55
N THR A 151 -4.93 9.89 -12.97
CA THR A 151 -5.49 10.07 -14.31
C THR A 151 -4.46 9.79 -15.39
N LEU A 152 -3.23 10.29 -15.27
CA LEU A 152 -2.14 10.01 -16.20
C LEU A 152 -1.85 8.50 -16.29
N LEU A 153 -1.72 7.82 -15.15
CA LEU A 153 -1.43 6.39 -15.09
C LEU A 153 -2.59 5.53 -15.63
N GLU A 154 -3.83 5.90 -15.33
CA GLU A 154 -5.03 5.25 -15.88
C GLU A 154 -5.09 5.41 -17.41
N LEU A 155 -4.78 6.60 -17.94
CA LEU A 155 -4.70 6.86 -19.38
C LEU A 155 -3.62 6.02 -20.06
N LEU A 156 -2.42 5.96 -19.48
CA LEU A 156 -1.32 5.13 -19.99
C LEU A 156 -1.66 3.63 -19.93
N SER A 157 -2.38 3.21 -18.89
CA SER A 157 -2.80 1.81 -18.72
C SER A 157 -3.85 1.39 -19.75
N ILE A 158 -4.90 2.20 -19.96
CA ILE A 158 -5.98 1.88 -20.89
C ILE A 158 -5.52 1.98 -22.36
N ASP A 159 -4.55 2.87 -22.64
CA ASP A 159 -3.99 3.07 -23.97
C ASP A 159 -2.73 2.22 -24.24
N LYS A 160 -2.52 1.15 -23.46
CA LYS A 160 -1.39 0.23 -23.66
C LYS A 160 -1.50 -0.52 -25.01
N VAL A 161 -0.37 -0.59 -25.73
CA VAL A 161 -0.20 -1.36 -26.97
C VAL A 161 0.48 -2.70 -26.69
N GLY A 162 0.08 -3.76 -27.40
CA GLY A 162 0.75 -5.07 -27.36
C GLY A 162 -0.04 -6.13 -26.56
N PRO A 163 0.61 -7.20 -26.06
CA PRO A 163 -0.07 -8.30 -25.38
C PRO A 163 -0.92 -7.84 -24.20
N GLY A 164 -2.23 -8.11 -24.25
CA GLY A 164 -3.20 -7.67 -23.25
C GLY A 164 -3.56 -6.18 -23.29
N GLY A 165 -2.99 -5.41 -24.24
CA GLY A 165 -3.33 -4.02 -24.50
C GLY A 165 -4.44 -3.90 -25.54
N VAL A 166 -5.40 -3.00 -25.29
CA VAL A 166 -6.52 -2.70 -26.21
C VAL A 166 -6.41 -1.28 -26.79
N GLY A 167 -5.32 -0.58 -26.49
CA GLY A 167 -5.06 0.80 -26.90
C GLY A 167 -4.23 0.94 -28.16
N GLU A 168 -4.08 2.19 -28.62
CA GLU A 168 -3.29 2.57 -29.79
C GLU A 168 -1.95 3.21 -29.41
N GLY A 169 -1.73 3.51 -28.13
CA GLY A 169 -0.50 4.13 -27.64
C GLY A 169 -0.38 5.59 -28.04
N LEU A 170 -1.51 6.27 -28.29
CA LEU A 170 -1.57 7.69 -28.60
C LEU A 170 -1.22 8.56 -27.38
N ILE A 171 -1.72 8.23 -26.18
CA ILE A 171 -1.32 8.87 -24.93
C ILE A 171 0.17 8.65 -24.67
N TRP A 172 0.67 7.43 -24.88
CA TRP A 172 2.11 7.15 -24.78
C TRP A 172 2.93 8.02 -25.74
N ARG A 173 2.46 8.17 -26.99
CA ARG A 173 3.08 9.06 -27.99
C ARG A 173 3.00 10.53 -27.59
N ARG A 174 1.92 10.99 -26.94
CA ARG A 174 1.85 12.37 -26.40
C ARG A 174 2.83 12.59 -25.27
N VAL A 175 2.84 11.71 -24.26
CA VAL A 175 3.66 11.88 -23.05
C VAL A 175 5.16 11.79 -23.34
N PHE A 176 5.57 10.87 -24.22
CA PHE A 176 6.99 10.63 -24.51
C PHE A 176 7.47 11.15 -25.87
N GLY A 177 6.56 11.36 -26.82
CA GLY A 177 6.88 11.79 -28.18
C GLY A 177 6.60 13.26 -28.48
N ASP A 178 5.84 13.98 -27.64
CA ASP A 178 5.77 15.44 -27.73
C ASP A 178 6.89 16.05 -26.87
N LYS A 179 7.81 16.76 -27.53
CA LYS A 179 9.05 17.27 -26.90
C LYS A 179 8.78 18.11 -25.65
N GLU A 180 7.79 18.98 -25.70
CA GLU A 180 7.46 19.91 -24.61
C GLU A 180 6.92 19.17 -23.38
N ILE A 181 6.06 18.16 -23.60
CA ILE A 181 5.51 17.33 -22.52
C ILE A 181 6.62 16.47 -21.91
N TYR A 182 7.43 15.81 -22.73
CA TYR A 182 8.53 14.99 -22.26
C TYR A 182 9.57 15.82 -21.48
N GLN A 183 9.93 16.99 -22.00
CA GLN A 183 10.88 17.89 -21.36
C GLN A 183 10.37 18.38 -19.98
N SER A 184 9.05 18.49 -19.77
CA SER A 184 8.50 18.94 -18.49
C SER A 184 8.89 18.06 -17.30
N PHE A 185 9.09 16.74 -17.49
CA PHE A 185 9.58 15.86 -16.43
C PHE A 185 10.95 16.30 -15.91
N PHE A 186 11.85 16.68 -16.81
CA PHE A 186 13.20 17.11 -16.49
C PHE A 186 13.22 18.53 -15.93
N ASP A 187 12.49 19.44 -16.58
CA ASP A 187 12.46 20.86 -16.19
C ASP A 187 11.91 21.03 -14.77
N ASN A 188 10.88 20.26 -14.39
CA ASN A 188 10.23 20.34 -13.09
C ASN A 188 10.96 19.56 -11.98
N CYS A 189 11.76 18.54 -12.33
CA CYS A 189 12.41 17.67 -11.34
C CYS A 189 13.93 17.88 -11.22
N SER A 190 14.56 18.68 -12.07
CA SER A 190 16.02 18.86 -12.03
C SER A 190 16.49 20.04 -11.17
N TRP A 191 17.52 19.79 -10.36
CA TRP A 191 18.27 20.85 -9.68
C TRP A 191 19.07 21.74 -10.63
N ARG A 192 19.44 21.20 -11.81
CA ARG A 192 20.23 21.92 -12.83
C ARG A 192 19.42 23.00 -13.55
N ASN A 193 18.10 22.90 -13.51
CA ASN A 193 17.24 23.92 -14.09
C ASN A 193 17.17 25.16 -13.18
N LYS A 194 18.02 26.15 -13.46
CA LYS A 194 18.05 27.45 -12.76
C LYS A 194 16.95 28.41 -13.21
N SER A 195 16.26 28.13 -14.33
CA SER A 195 15.17 28.97 -14.85
C SER A 195 13.81 28.70 -14.23
N ALA A 196 13.63 27.58 -13.52
CA ALA A 196 12.38 27.27 -12.85
C ALA A 196 12.26 28.07 -11.54
N SER A 197 11.21 28.89 -11.43
CA SER A 197 10.87 29.72 -10.25
C SER A 197 10.45 28.91 -9.01
N MET A 198 10.67 27.58 -9.01
CA MET A 198 10.26 26.67 -7.94
C MET A 198 11.23 26.72 -6.77
N SER A 199 10.68 26.72 -5.56
CA SER A 199 11.41 26.53 -4.32
C SER A 199 12.04 25.13 -4.25
N ARG A 200 13.01 24.97 -3.34
CA ARG A 200 13.63 23.65 -3.09
C ARG A 200 12.60 22.60 -2.68
N ALA A 201 11.67 22.96 -1.80
CA ALA A 201 10.64 22.04 -1.32
C ALA A 201 9.72 21.55 -2.46
N GLU A 202 9.32 22.45 -3.37
CA GLU A 202 8.48 22.09 -4.52
C GLU A 202 9.21 21.16 -5.49
N LYS A 203 10.53 21.36 -5.70
CA LYS A 203 11.35 20.46 -6.52
C LYS A 203 11.49 19.07 -5.91
N THR A 204 11.78 18.97 -4.61
CA THR A 204 11.83 17.68 -3.89
C THR A 204 10.48 16.95 -4.01
N LEU A 205 9.36 17.69 -3.89
CA LEU A 205 8.03 17.10 -4.04
C LEU A 205 7.76 16.61 -5.47
N ALA A 206 8.16 17.36 -6.49
CA ALA A 206 8.07 16.93 -7.89
C ALA A 206 8.90 15.67 -8.16
N GLN A 207 10.12 15.59 -7.62
CA GLN A 207 10.97 14.39 -7.69
C GLN A 207 10.30 13.18 -7.05
N ALA A 208 9.77 13.33 -5.83
CA ALA A 208 9.06 12.26 -5.13
C ALA A 208 7.83 11.77 -5.92
N ARG A 209 7.05 12.69 -6.49
CA ARG A 209 5.90 12.38 -7.34
C ARG A 209 6.32 11.60 -8.60
N LEU A 210 7.37 12.03 -9.28
CA LEU A 210 7.91 11.31 -10.44
C LEU A 210 8.37 9.90 -10.06
N LEU A 211 9.14 9.75 -8.98
CA LEU A 211 9.60 8.45 -8.48
C LEU A 211 8.45 7.49 -8.16
N SER A 212 7.30 7.99 -7.70
CA SER A 212 6.11 7.18 -7.44
C SER A 212 5.36 6.72 -8.71
N MET A 213 5.60 7.39 -9.84
CA MET A 213 4.95 7.08 -11.13
C MET A 213 5.81 6.16 -11.99
N ILE A 214 7.15 6.29 -11.94
CA ILE A 214 8.07 5.55 -12.81
C ILE A 214 7.92 4.02 -12.71
N PRO A 215 7.84 3.38 -11.53
CA PRO A 215 7.66 1.93 -11.45
C PRO A 215 6.38 1.47 -12.17
N LYS A 216 5.30 2.24 -12.06
CA LYS A 216 4.01 1.94 -12.68
C LYS A 216 4.10 2.09 -14.20
N MET A 217 4.69 3.18 -14.70
CA MET A 217 4.91 3.40 -16.13
C MET A 217 5.82 2.31 -16.73
N ALA A 218 6.92 1.99 -16.07
CA ALA A 218 7.88 0.98 -16.52
C ALA A 218 7.27 -0.44 -16.49
N GLY A 219 6.40 -0.73 -15.52
CA GLY A 219 5.61 -1.97 -15.48
C GLY A 219 4.60 -2.09 -16.62
N MET A 220 4.09 -0.97 -17.13
CA MET A 220 3.20 -0.96 -18.30
C MET A 220 3.99 -1.10 -19.61
N ASN A 221 5.05 -0.31 -19.79
CA ASN A 221 5.87 -0.29 -21.00
C ASN A 221 7.33 0.09 -20.70
N TRP A 222 8.15 -0.91 -20.37
CA TRP A 222 9.57 -0.74 -20.06
C TRP A 222 10.36 -0.01 -21.15
N GLU A 223 10.16 -0.41 -22.42
CA GLU A 223 10.96 0.08 -23.54
C GLU A 223 10.76 1.58 -23.76
N VAL A 224 9.55 2.09 -23.53
CA VAL A 224 9.26 3.52 -23.67
C VAL A 224 9.88 4.33 -22.52
N VAL A 225 9.90 3.80 -21.30
CA VAL A 225 10.41 4.57 -20.14
C VAL A 225 11.94 4.56 -20.07
N SER A 226 12.57 3.47 -20.54
CA SER A 226 14.03 3.25 -20.44
C SER A 226 14.85 3.68 -21.65
N ARG A 227 14.22 4.13 -22.74
CA ARG A 227 14.93 4.64 -23.92
C ARG A 227 14.99 6.16 -23.95
N SER A 228 16.04 6.68 -24.56
CA SER A 228 16.12 8.09 -24.97
C SER A 228 15.06 8.40 -26.05
N HIS A 229 14.32 9.50 -25.89
CA HIS A 229 13.40 10.01 -26.93
C HIS A 229 13.89 11.32 -27.52
N PHE A 230 14.54 12.15 -26.71
CA PHE A 230 15.08 13.43 -27.12
C PHE A 230 16.47 13.62 -26.51
N PRO A 231 17.53 13.05 -27.11
CA PRO A 231 18.90 13.16 -26.57
C PRO A 231 19.33 14.60 -26.28
N GLN A 232 18.91 15.55 -27.11
CA GLN A 232 19.18 16.98 -26.94
C GLN A 232 18.50 17.61 -25.70
N VAL A 233 17.38 17.05 -25.25
CA VAL A 233 16.73 17.45 -23.99
C VAL A 233 17.47 16.79 -22.83
N GLU A 234 17.69 15.49 -22.92
CA GLU A 234 18.32 14.67 -21.87
C GLU A 234 19.74 15.15 -21.55
N ALA A 235 20.55 15.47 -22.57
CA ALA A 235 21.91 15.98 -22.42
C ALA A 235 22.02 17.27 -21.59
N ARG A 236 20.95 18.08 -21.49
CA ARG A 236 20.94 19.28 -20.63
C ARG A 236 20.90 18.94 -19.15
N PHE A 237 20.49 17.72 -18.82
CA PHE A 237 20.31 17.21 -17.47
C PHE A 237 21.24 16.05 -17.16
N GLU A 238 22.12 15.66 -18.09
CA GLU A 238 23.18 14.69 -17.86
C GLU A 238 24.12 15.15 -16.76
N GLY A 239 24.51 14.21 -15.90
CA GLY A 239 25.53 14.39 -14.87
C GLY A 239 26.82 13.71 -15.28
N GLU A 240 27.44 13.01 -14.33
CA GLU A 240 28.50 12.05 -14.65
C GLU A 240 27.84 10.76 -15.19
N GLY A 241 27.58 10.74 -16.50
CA GLY A 241 27.00 9.58 -17.20
C GLY A 241 25.96 9.95 -18.25
N THR A 242 25.64 9.00 -19.12
CA THR A 242 24.55 9.11 -20.11
C THR A 242 23.20 8.79 -19.47
N LEU A 243 22.18 9.57 -19.80
CA LEU A 243 20.81 9.27 -19.34
C LEU A 243 20.14 8.30 -20.31
N ASP A 244 19.75 7.13 -19.82
CA ASP A 244 18.91 6.18 -20.57
C ASP A 244 17.43 6.62 -20.48
N GLY A 245 17.12 7.77 -21.07
CA GLY A 245 15.78 8.36 -21.07
C GLY A 245 15.27 8.79 -19.69
N LEU A 246 13.95 8.66 -19.49
CA LEU A 246 13.29 9.15 -18.29
C LEU A 246 13.63 8.30 -17.06
N LEU A 247 13.82 6.98 -17.23
CA LEU A 247 14.28 6.09 -16.17
C LEU A 247 15.69 6.47 -15.69
N GLY A 248 16.62 6.63 -16.62
CA GLY A 248 17.99 7.06 -16.31
C GLY A 248 17.98 8.36 -15.51
N PHE A 249 17.19 9.34 -15.96
CA PHE A 249 17.02 10.60 -15.25
C PHE A 249 16.46 10.42 -13.83
N ALA A 250 15.34 9.71 -13.68
CA ALA A 250 14.69 9.53 -12.39
C ALA A 250 15.61 8.86 -11.35
N THR A 251 16.49 7.95 -11.77
CA THR A 251 17.42 7.27 -10.86
C THR A 251 18.67 8.09 -10.52
N ALA A 252 18.93 9.17 -11.23
CA ALA A 252 20.10 10.04 -11.06
C ALA A 252 19.76 11.46 -10.55
N MET A 253 18.49 11.88 -10.60
CA MET A 253 18.10 13.27 -10.32
C MET A 253 18.17 13.70 -8.85
N VAL A 254 18.26 12.75 -7.91
CA VAL A 254 18.22 13.01 -6.47
C VAL A 254 19.62 13.19 -5.89
N GLU A 255 19.86 14.35 -5.27
CA GLU A 255 21.06 14.64 -4.48
C GLU A 255 20.89 14.10 -3.04
N MET A 256 21.37 12.89 -2.79
CA MET A 256 21.16 12.16 -1.52
C MET A 256 21.89 12.78 -0.32
N GLU A 257 22.93 13.58 -0.54
CA GLU A 257 23.84 14.08 0.51
C GLU A 257 23.20 15.13 1.44
N PHE A 258 22.07 15.71 1.06
CA PHE A 258 21.48 16.85 1.77
C PHE A 258 20.01 16.66 2.19
N ASP A 259 19.42 15.50 1.89
CA ASP A 259 18.00 15.24 2.17
C ASP A 259 17.75 13.75 2.47
N VAL A 260 17.80 13.39 3.77
CA VAL A 260 17.56 12.03 4.24
C VAL A 260 16.15 11.53 3.89
N LEU A 261 15.15 12.42 3.92
CA LEU A 261 13.77 12.04 3.58
C LEU A 261 13.66 11.66 2.11
N MET A 262 14.30 12.44 1.23
CA MET A 262 14.36 12.13 -0.19
C MET A 262 15.14 10.83 -0.45
N TYR A 263 16.21 10.55 0.29
CA TYR A 263 16.91 9.27 0.19
C TYR A 263 16.01 8.10 0.65
N MET A 264 15.21 8.27 1.69
CA MET A 264 14.20 7.26 2.07
C MET A 264 13.20 7.00 0.93
N THR A 265 12.72 8.05 0.25
CA THR A 265 11.84 7.92 -0.93
C THR A 265 12.53 7.20 -2.09
N VAL A 266 13.82 7.43 -2.32
CA VAL A 266 14.59 6.71 -3.35
C VAL A 266 14.69 5.21 -3.02
N ILE A 267 14.89 4.84 -1.76
CA ILE A 267 14.92 3.42 -1.33
C ILE A 267 13.54 2.77 -1.52
N GLU A 268 12.45 3.48 -1.21
CA GLU A 268 11.08 3.02 -1.47
C GLU A 268 10.84 2.83 -2.97
N PHE A 269 11.25 3.79 -3.80
CA PHE A 269 11.23 3.67 -5.25
C PHE A 269 11.97 2.42 -5.72
N TYR A 270 13.22 2.20 -5.28
CA TYR A 270 13.98 1.00 -5.65
C TYR A 270 13.28 -0.28 -5.18
N SER A 271 12.64 -0.26 -4.01
CA SER A 271 11.90 -1.42 -3.48
C SER A 271 10.69 -1.78 -4.35
N GLU A 272 9.93 -0.79 -4.82
CA GLU A 272 8.85 -1.00 -5.79
C GLU A 272 9.40 -1.45 -7.16
N PHE A 273 10.50 -0.83 -7.57
CA PHE A 273 11.13 -1.07 -8.86
C PHE A 273 11.66 -2.49 -9.03
N LEU A 274 12.05 -3.15 -7.92
CA LEU A 274 12.41 -4.59 -7.91
C LEU A 274 11.37 -5.47 -8.61
N LEU A 275 10.08 -5.11 -8.57
CA LEU A 275 8.99 -5.93 -9.10
C LEU A 275 8.53 -5.51 -10.50
N VAL A 276 9.29 -4.65 -11.19
CA VAL A 276 8.99 -4.22 -12.56
C VAL A 276 9.43 -5.26 -13.57
N GLY A 277 8.46 -5.76 -14.35
CA GLY A 277 8.68 -6.80 -15.36
C GLY A 277 9.28 -8.10 -14.81
N PRO A 278 8.64 -8.75 -13.82
CA PRO A 278 9.20 -9.92 -13.17
C PRO A 278 9.00 -11.19 -14.01
N THR A 279 9.95 -12.12 -13.91
CA THR A 279 9.91 -13.44 -14.53
C THR A 279 9.68 -14.50 -13.46
N LEU A 280 8.55 -15.21 -13.53
CA LEU A 280 8.20 -16.26 -12.56
C LEU A 280 9.31 -17.32 -12.46
N GLU A 281 9.58 -17.75 -11.24
CA GLU A 281 10.53 -18.81 -10.96
C GLU A 281 9.97 -20.15 -11.47
N ARG A 282 10.84 -20.96 -12.09
CA ARG A 282 10.44 -22.28 -12.60
C ARG A 282 9.94 -23.17 -11.46
N GLY A 283 8.76 -23.77 -11.65
CA GLY A 283 8.15 -24.66 -10.67
C GLY A 283 7.36 -23.95 -9.55
N THR A 284 7.15 -22.63 -9.66
CA THR A 284 6.30 -21.86 -8.74
C THR A 284 4.99 -21.46 -9.43
N SER A 285 3.94 -21.22 -8.63
CA SER A 285 2.66 -20.71 -9.13
C SER A 285 2.65 -19.18 -9.12
N ALA A 286 1.80 -18.57 -9.96
CA ALA A 286 1.65 -17.12 -9.99
C ALA A 286 1.18 -16.53 -8.64
N GLY A 287 0.50 -17.33 -7.81
CA GLY A 287 0.07 -16.94 -6.47
C GLY A 287 1.22 -16.77 -5.47
N ASP A 288 2.32 -17.50 -5.68
CA ASP A 288 3.49 -17.49 -4.78
C ASP A 288 4.29 -16.20 -4.91
N LYS A 289 4.19 -15.53 -6.07
CA LYS A 289 4.93 -14.29 -6.40
C LYS A 289 6.44 -14.44 -6.20
N ILE A 290 6.98 -15.62 -6.53
CA ILE A 290 8.42 -15.91 -6.52
C ILE A 290 8.96 -15.77 -7.93
N TYR A 291 10.06 -15.06 -8.08
CA TYR A 291 10.63 -14.68 -9.37
C TYR A 291 12.11 -15.04 -9.46
N SER A 292 12.54 -15.38 -10.66
CA SER A 292 13.94 -15.63 -11.01
C SER A 292 14.72 -14.33 -11.18
N THR A 293 14.11 -13.38 -11.90
CA THR A 293 14.66 -12.06 -12.21
C THR A 293 13.53 -11.08 -12.50
N SER A 294 13.86 -9.80 -12.67
CA SER A 294 12.97 -8.78 -13.21
C SER A 294 13.79 -7.72 -13.94
N LYS A 295 13.18 -7.02 -14.90
CA LYS A 295 13.84 -5.90 -15.59
C LYS A 295 14.32 -4.83 -14.60
N GLY A 296 13.52 -4.57 -13.57
CA GLY A 296 13.87 -3.63 -12.52
C GLY A 296 15.05 -4.08 -11.67
N LEU A 297 15.12 -5.36 -11.26
CA LEU A 297 16.25 -5.91 -10.52
C LEU A 297 17.55 -5.83 -11.35
N GLU A 298 17.48 -6.26 -12.61
CA GLU A 298 18.63 -6.21 -13.54
C GLU A 298 19.15 -4.79 -13.71
N TYR A 299 18.24 -3.82 -13.89
CA TYR A 299 18.60 -2.41 -13.99
C TYR A 299 19.27 -1.87 -12.72
N LEU A 300 18.72 -2.19 -11.54
CA LEU A 300 19.29 -1.76 -10.26
C LEU A 300 20.68 -2.37 -10.02
N ILE A 301 20.91 -3.60 -10.45
CA ILE A 301 22.23 -4.26 -10.38
C ILE A 301 23.20 -3.58 -11.36
N ALA A 302 22.81 -3.39 -12.61
CA ALA A 302 23.64 -2.78 -13.65
C ALA A 302 24.11 -1.36 -13.27
N ASN A 303 23.27 -0.62 -12.54
CA ASN A 303 23.55 0.76 -12.10
C ASN A 303 24.08 0.85 -10.65
N ASN A 304 24.55 -0.26 -10.06
CA ASN A 304 25.08 -0.32 -8.68
C ASN A 304 24.12 0.21 -7.60
N ARG A 305 22.82 0.30 -7.88
CA ARG A 305 21.80 0.77 -6.94
C ARG A 305 21.37 -0.33 -5.98
N HIS A 306 21.33 -1.58 -6.45
CA HIS A 306 21.02 -2.75 -5.63
C HIS A 306 22.07 -2.93 -4.51
N GLN A 307 23.35 -2.99 -4.88
CA GLN A 307 24.45 -3.19 -3.93
C GLN A 307 24.57 -2.00 -2.97
N SER A 308 24.48 -0.76 -3.46
CA SER A 308 24.54 0.44 -2.62
C SER A 308 23.40 0.48 -1.61
N THR A 309 22.18 0.10 -2.02
CA THR A 309 21.03 0.06 -1.10
C THR A 309 21.21 -1.00 -0.02
N ILE A 310 21.72 -2.19 -0.36
CA ILE A 310 22.03 -3.25 0.62
C ILE A 310 23.17 -2.85 1.56
N ALA A 311 24.16 -2.10 1.06
CA ALA A 311 25.29 -1.62 1.84
C ALA A 311 24.83 -0.73 3.01
N LEU A 312 23.75 0.05 2.85
CA LEU A 312 23.19 0.89 3.92
C LEU A 312 22.80 0.08 5.17
N TYR A 313 22.35 -1.16 5.00
CA TYR A 313 22.02 -2.06 6.12
C TYR A 313 23.20 -2.92 6.56
N THR A 314 24.07 -3.31 5.64
CA THR A 314 25.16 -4.28 5.92
C THR A 314 26.46 -3.63 6.39
N THR A 315 26.61 -2.32 6.23
CA THR A 315 27.75 -1.55 6.77
C THR A 315 27.59 -1.40 8.29
N PRO A 316 28.59 -1.77 9.09
CA PRO A 316 28.52 -1.65 10.55
C PRO A 316 28.24 -0.22 11.00
N PRO A 317 27.46 -0.01 12.09
CA PRO A 317 27.16 1.33 12.61
C PRO A 317 28.39 2.19 12.95
N GLY A 318 29.51 1.55 13.33
CA GLY A 318 30.77 2.23 13.66
C GLY A 318 31.56 2.73 12.45
N GLU A 319 31.21 2.28 11.24
CA GLU A 319 31.85 2.68 9.98
C GLU A 319 31.02 3.74 9.22
N GLN A 320 29.85 4.10 9.74
CA GLN A 320 28.96 5.08 9.14
C GLN A 320 29.35 6.50 9.58
N SER A 321 29.53 7.40 8.62
CA SER A 321 29.96 8.79 8.87
C SER A 321 28.92 9.62 9.63
N ASP A 322 27.63 9.32 9.46
CA ASP A 322 26.51 9.97 10.14
C ASP A 322 25.54 8.93 10.71
N GLN A 323 25.64 8.70 12.03
CA GLN A 323 24.82 7.72 12.75
C GLN A 323 23.33 8.10 12.79
N PHE A 324 22.99 9.40 12.74
CA PHE A 324 21.59 9.83 12.77
C PHE A 324 20.92 9.49 11.45
N THR A 325 21.49 9.93 10.33
CA THR A 325 20.99 9.60 8.99
C THR A 325 20.95 8.09 8.78
N ALA A 326 21.99 7.38 9.21
CA ALA A 326 22.06 5.95 9.02
C ALA A 326 20.96 5.19 9.78
N SER A 327 20.46 5.68 10.91
CA SER A 327 19.35 5.04 11.62
C SER A 327 18.06 4.99 10.77
N PHE A 328 17.75 6.06 10.03
CA PHE A 328 16.59 6.11 9.13
C PHE A 328 16.80 5.23 7.90
N LEU A 329 17.99 5.27 7.30
CA LEU A 329 18.30 4.51 6.09
C LEU A 329 18.42 3.01 6.36
N THR A 330 18.93 2.60 7.53
CA THR A 330 19.02 1.18 7.95
C THR A 330 17.65 0.53 7.97
N SER A 331 16.64 1.23 8.51
CA SER A 331 15.25 0.75 8.57
C SER A 331 14.66 0.54 7.17
N ARG A 332 14.88 1.50 6.26
CA ARG A 332 14.38 1.41 4.87
C ARG A 332 15.12 0.37 4.05
N SER A 333 16.43 0.28 4.20
CA SER A 333 17.26 -0.74 3.55
C SER A 333 16.89 -2.16 4.03
N ALA A 334 16.64 -2.37 5.32
CA ALA A 334 16.15 -3.65 5.82
C ALA A 334 14.81 -4.06 5.16
N SER A 335 13.89 -3.12 4.97
CA SER A 335 12.64 -3.34 4.23
C SER A 335 12.87 -3.68 2.76
N TYR A 336 13.79 -2.98 2.09
CA TYR A 336 14.19 -3.28 0.72
C TYR A 336 14.73 -4.71 0.60
N ILE A 337 15.65 -5.11 1.48
CA ILE A 337 16.23 -6.45 1.49
C ILE A 337 15.16 -7.50 1.78
N ALA A 338 14.21 -7.22 2.68
CA ALA A 338 13.12 -8.15 2.98
C ALA A 338 12.22 -8.38 1.74
N ASN A 339 11.90 -7.31 1.00
CA ASN A 339 11.13 -7.40 -0.23
C ASN A 339 11.89 -8.21 -1.30
N TYR A 340 13.18 -7.93 -1.46
CA TYR A 340 14.07 -8.68 -2.35
C TYR A 340 14.17 -10.16 -1.97
N ALA A 341 14.39 -10.49 -0.70
CA ALA A 341 14.50 -11.87 -0.23
C ALA A 341 13.20 -12.67 -0.40
N THR A 342 12.05 -12.01 -0.20
CA THR A 342 10.72 -12.63 -0.36
C THR A 342 10.45 -12.99 -1.82
N HIS A 343 10.77 -12.09 -2.75
CA HIS A 343 10.40 -12.23 -4.15
C HIS A 343 11.49 -12.87 -5.03
N PHE A 344 12.77 -12.79 -4.65
CA PHE A 344 13.92 -13.32 -5.40
C PHE A 344 14.80 -14.27 -4.54
N PRO A 345 14.22 -15.31 -3.91
CA PRO A 345 14.96 -16.18 -2.99
C PRO A 345 16.07 -16.99 -3.68
N THR A 346 15.91 -17.35 -4.96
CA THR A 346 16.94 -18.06 -5.74
C THR A 346 18.14 -17.16 -6.00
N HIS A 347 17.91 -15.94 -6.48
CA HIS A 347 18.98 -14.95 -6.74
C HIS A 347 19.76 -14.61 -5.45
N LEU A 348 19.07 -14.45 -4.31
CA LEU A 348 19.73 -14.24 -3.01
C LEU A 348 20.57 -15.46 -2.59
N ARG A 349 20.10 -16.68 -2.84
CA ARG A 349 20.80 -17.92 -2.50
C ARG A 349 22.06 -18.13 -3.33
N GLU A 350 22.02 -17.76 -4.61
CA GLU A 350 23.14 -17.89 -5.55
C GLU A 350 24.21 -16.83 -5.32
N SER A 351 23.85 -15.70 -4.72
CA SER A 351 24.81 -14.68 -4.33
C SER A 351 25.73 -15.17 -3.20
N LYS A 352 27.02 -15.36 -3.53
CA LYS A 352 28.06 -15.81 -2.59
C LYS A 352 28.29 -14.85 -1.41
N ASP A 353 28.21 -13.54 -1.65
CA ASP A 353 28.64 -12.54 -0.65
C ASP A 353 27.48 -11.85 0.09
N LEU A 354 26.32 -11.66 -0.55
CA LEU A 354 25.23 -10.88 0.04
C LEU A 354 24.60 -11.57 1.25
N LEU A 355 24.25 -12.86 1.14
CA LEU A 355 23.56 -13.56 2.23
C LEU A 355 24.42 -13.62 3.52
N PRO A 356 25.72 -13.97 3.47
CA PRO A 356 26.58 -13.89 4.65
C PRO A 356 26.67 -12.49 5.27
N LYS A 357 26.76 -11.43 4.44
CA LYS A 357 26.77 -10.03 4.92
C LYS A 357 25.46 -9.65 5.62
N ILE A 358 24.32 -10.04 5.06
CA ILE A 358 22.99 -9.81 5.64
C ILE A 358 22.86 -10.56 6.98
N LEU A 359 23.26 -11.83 7.04
CA LEU A 359 23.20 -12.61 8.29
C LEU A 359 24.12 -12.03 9.38
N LYS A 360 25.32 -11.56 9.00
CA LYS A 360 26.22 -10.85 9.92
C LYS A 360 25.56 -9.59 10.46
N ALA A 361 24.98 -8.74 9.61
CA ALA A 361 24.27 -7.54 10.04
C ALA A 361 23.08 -7.86 10.96
N LEU A 362 22.26 -8.86 10.62
CA LEU A 362 21.15 -9.32 11.45
C LEU A 362 21.62 -9.76 12.85
N SER A 363 22.75 -10.47 12.93
CA SER A 363 23.35 -10.85 14.21
C SER A 363 23.85 -9.67 15.03
N THR A 364 23.96 -8.47 14.47
CA THR A 364 24.26 -7.23 15.20
C THR A 364 23.00 -6.50 15.63
N TYR A 365 21.97 -6.45 14.79
CA TYR A 365 20.75 -5.67 15.05
C TYR A 365 19.65 -6.40 15.83
N ILE A 366 19.69 -7.74 15.88
CA ILE A 366 18.67 -8.56 16.55
C ILE A 366 19.01 -8.87 18.01
N PRO A 367 20.26 -9.21 18.42
CA PRO A 367 20.55 -9.43 19.82
C PRO A 367 20.76 -8.09 20.54
N GLY A 368 19.76 -7.67 21.32
CA GLY A 368 19.92 -6.58 22.28
C GLY A 368 20.04 -7.09 23.73
N PRO A 369 21.23 -7.01 24.35
CA PRO A 369 21.40 -6.97 25.80
C PRO A 369 21.92 -5.60 26.24
N SER A 370 21.14 -4.53 26.05
CA SER A 370 21.42 -3.19 26.59
C SER A 370 20.22 -2.24 26.49
N GLY A 371 19.06 -2.64 27.04
CA GLY A 371 17.92 -1.75 27.33
C GLY A 371 17.09 -1.25 26.14
N GLN A 372 17.54 -1.38 24.89
CA GLN A 372 16.77 -1.09 23.69
C GLN A 372 16.21 -2.39 23.09
N GLY A 373 14.92 -2.40 22.76
CA GLY A 373 14.26 -3.53 22.09
C GLY A 373 14.83 -3.82 20.70
N PRO A 374 14.48 -4.96 20.08
CA PRO A 374 14.97 -5.31 18.76
C PRO A 374 14.62 -4.29 17.69
N HIS A 375 15.47 -4.17 16.68
CA HIS A 375 15.14 -3.41 15.47
C HIS A 375 14.05 -4.15 14.66
N SER A 376 12.80 -3.69 14.73
CA SER A 376 11.63 -4.38 14.19
C SER A 376 11.74 -4.70 12.69
N ARG A 377 12.38 -3.83 11.88
CA ARG A 377 12.60 -4.09 10.44
C ARG A 377 13.60 -5.22 10.19
N SER A 378 14.59 -5.38 11.06
CA SER A 378 15.53 -6.51 10.99
C SER A 378 14.84 -7.83 11.33
N LEU A 379 13.90 -7.82 12.27
CA LEU A 379 13.06 -8.98 12.56
C LEU A 379 12.14 -9.36 11.40
N HIS A 380 11.60 -8.37 10.67
CA HIS A 380 10.86 -8.63 9.44
C HIS A 380 11.76 -9.22 8.35
N LEU A 381 12.95 -8.65 8.15
CA LEU A 381 13.96 -9.20 7.23
C LEU A 381 14.33 -10.64 7.58
N LEU A 382 14.53 -10.96 8.86
CA LEU A 382 14.81 -12.32 9.32
C LEU A 382 13.72 -13.30 8.87
N ALA A 383 12.45 -12.91 8.99
CA ALA A 383 11.31 -13.74 8.59
C ALA A 383 11.19 -13.93 7.07
N SER A 384 11.78 -13.05 6.25
CA SER A 384 11.83 -13.16 4.79
C SER A 384 12.97 -14.06 4.28
N LEU A 385 13.87 -14.54 5.15
CA LEU A 385 15.02 -15.36 4.76
C LEU A 385 14.73 -16.87 4.87
N PRO A 386 15.46 -17.73 4.12
CA PRO A 386 15.31 -19.18 4.22
C PRO A 386 15.54 -19.72 5.65
N PRO A 387 14.60 -20.52 6.21
CA PRO A 387 14.70 -21.07 7.57
C PRO A 387 16.02 -21.78 7.88
N SER A 388 16.56 -22.53 6.91
CA SER A 388 17.81 -23.30 7.05
C SER A 388 19.05 -22.44 7.29
N ARG A 389 19.01 -21.14 7.00
CA ARG A 389 20.13 -20.21 7.12
C ARG A 389 20.04 -19.30 8.34
N ILE A 390 18.85 -19.10 8.88
CA ILE A 390 18.59 -18.18 10.00
C ILE A 390 18.63 -18.86 11.38
N LEU A 391 18.73 -20.19 11.43
CA LEU A 391 18.72 -20.97 12.66
C LEU A 391 19.61 -20.39 13.78
N PRO A 392 20.90 -20.04 13.55
CA PRO A 392 21.75 -19.52 14.63
C PRO A 392 21.21 -18.23 15.26
N ILE A 393 20.63 -17.35 14.44
CA ILE A 393 20.09 -16.06 14.90
C ILE A 393 18.77 -16.27 15.63
N VAL A 394 17.89 -17.13 15.09
CA VAL A 394 16.60 -17.42 15.70
C VAL A 394 16.76 -18.01 17.09
N LEU A 395 17.74 -18.90 17.28
CA LEU A 395 18.02 -19.48 18.60
C LEU A 395 18.42 -18.42 19.64
N GLU A 396 19.00 -17.29 19.25
CA GLU A 396 19.37 -16.20 20.17
C GLU A 396 18.21 -15.25 20.50
N ILE A 397 17.05 -15.39 19.86
CA ILE A 397 15.87 -14.57 20.17
C ILE A 397 15.30 -14.98 21.54
N PRO A 398 15.27 -14.07 22.54
CA PRO A 398 14.78 -14.40 23.87
C PRO A 398 13.25 -14.48 23.92
N LEU A 399 12.73 -15.44 24.69
CA LEU A 399 11.30 -15.47 25.05
C LEU A 399 10.96 -14.57 26.23
N ALA A 400 11.94 -14.21 27.07
CA ALA A 400 11.76 -13.39 28.26
C ALA A 400 12.89 -12.34 28.38
N PRO A 401 12.57 -11.07 28.75
CA PRO A 401 11.22 -10.53 28.98
C PRO A 401 10.36 -10.53 27.70
N PRO A 402 9.01 -10.53 27.81
CA PRO A 402 8.15 -10.58 26.64
C PRO A 402 8.30 -9.32 25.78
N HIS A 403 8.54 -9.51 24.49
CA HIS A 403 8.58 -8.42 23.51
C HIS A 403 7.69 -8.76 22.31
N PRO A 404 6.77 -7.88 21.90
CA PRO A 404 5.75 -8.22 20.91
C PRO A 404 6.36 -8.52 19.54
N ASP A 405 7.42 -7.82 19.16
CA ASP A 405 8.07 -8.04 17.86
C ASP A 405 8.81 -9.37 17.78
N TYR A 406 9.49 -9.80 18.86
CA TYR A 406 10.09 -11.14 18.90
C TYR A 406 9.03 -12.22 18.74
N LEU A 407 7.93 -12.10 19.49
CA LEU A 407 6.83 -13.08 19.43
C LEU A 407 6.17 -13.11 18.05
N LYS A 408 5.90 -11.96 17.42
CA LYS A 408 5.33 -11.90 16.06
C LYS A 408 6.24 -12.52 15.01
N THR A 409 7.55 -12.29 15.12
CA THR A 409 8.53 -12.83 14.18
C THR A 409 8.69 -14.34 14.36
N LEU A 410 8.81 -14.83 15.59
CA LEU A 410 8.83 -16.26 15.86
C LEU A 410 7.52 -16.93 15.42
N ALA A 411 6.37 -16.26 15.55
CA ALA A 411 5.06 -16.77 15.08
C ALA A 411 4.99 -16.93 13.56
N THR A 412 5.87 -16.26 12.83
CA THR A 412 6.01 -16.40 11.38
C THR A 412 7.01 -17.49 11.02
N ILE A 413 8.14 -17.56 11.74
CA ILE A 413 9.27 -18.44 11.42
C ILE A 413 9.07 -19.87 11.92
N LEU A 414 8.64 -20.06 13.18
CA LEU A 414 8.60 -21.39 13.80
C LEU A 414 7.61 -22.35 13.11
N PRO A 415 6.39 -21.92 12.72
CA PRO A 415 5.48 -22.83 12.01
C PRO A 415 5.96 -23.22 10.60
N ALA A 416 6.88 -22.47 10.00
CA ALA A 416 7.32 -22.70 8.63
C ALA A 416 8.34 -23.84 8.47
N ASP A 417 9.02 -24.26 9.53
CA ASP A 417 10.06 -25.29 9.50
C ASP A 417 10.12 -26.09 10.81
N GLU A 418 9.75 -27.37 10.73
CA GLU A 418 9.68 -28.27 11.90
C GLU A 418 11.05 -28.45 12.58
N LYS A 419 12.13 -28.51 11.81
CA LYS A 419 13.48 -28.70 12.36
C LYS A 419 13.85 -27.48 13.19
N LEU A 420 13.68 -26.28 12.63
CA LEU A 420 13.93 -25.03 13.32
C LEU A 420 13.08 -24.91 14.59
N TYR A 421 11.79 -25.24 14.50
CA TYR A 421 10.89 -25.27 15.65
C TYR A 421 11.39 -26.19 16.78
N ARG A 422 11.79 -27.43 16.45
CA ARG A 422 12.30 -28.41 17.44
C ARG A 422 13.60 -27.94 18.09
N GLU A 423 14.51 -27.38 17.31
CA GLU A 423 15.75 -26.80 17.84
C GLU A 423 15.47 -25.64 18.80
N TYR A 424 14.51 -24.77 18.45
CA TYR A 424 14.11 -23.64 19.27
C TYR A 424 13.46 -24.07 20.60
N LEU A 425 12.58 -25.08 20.57
CA LEU A 425 12.00 -25.68 21.77
C LEU A 425 13.05 -26.28 22.70
N ARG A 426 14.06 -26.96 22.14
CA ARG A 426 15.13 -27.56 22.95
C ARG A 426 15.89 -26.51 23.75
N LYS A 427 16.13 -25.32 23.16
CA LYS A 427 16.76 -24.19 23.85
C LYS A 427 15.79 -23.48 24.82
N ASN A 428 14.47 -23.57 24.59
CA ASN A 428 13.44 -22.88 25.37
C ASN A 428 12.38 -23.85 25.93
N PRO A 429 12.70 -24.68 26.94
CA PRO A 429 11.76 -25.69 27.47
C PRO A 429 10.50 -25.10 28.13
N SER A 430 10.51 -23.81 28.48
CA SER A 430 9.36 -23.09 29.04
C SER A 430 8.46 -22.45 27.97
N PHE A 431 8.68 -22.73 26.68
CA PHE A 431 8.02 -22.07 25.55
C PHE A 431 6.50 -21.97 25.69
N TYR A 432 5.81 -23.11 25.78
CA TYR A 432 4.35 -23.14 25.88
C TYR A 432 3.81 -22.50 27.15
N LYS A 433 4.50 -22.70 28.28
CA LYS A 433 4.14 -22.08 29.57
C LYS A 433 4.15 -20.55 29.45
N LYS A 434 5.21 -19.99 28.87
CA LYS A 434 5.35 -18.54 28.66
C LYS A 434 4.33 -17.99 27.66
N LEU A 435 4.03 -18.70 26.58
CA LEU A 435 2.99 -18.26 25.65
C LEU A 435 1.62 -18.14 26.33
N VAL A 436 1.26 -19.12 27.16
CA VAL A 436 0.00 -19.08 27.94
C VAL A 436 0.03 -17.93 28.95
N GLU A 437 1.15 -17.74 29.66
CA GLU A 437 1.34 -16.63 30.58
C GLU A 437 1.12 -15.28 29.89
N TYR A 438 1.79 -15.04 28.77
CA TYR A 438 1.69 -13.79 28.01
C TYR A 438 0.30 -13.61 27.38
N ALA A 439 -0.32 -14.67 26.87
CA ALA A 439 -1.68 -14.65 26.34
C ALA A 439 -2.75 -14.35 27.40
N SER A 440 -2.44 -14.58 28.68
CA SER A 440 -3.38 -14.37 29.80
C SER A 440 -3.34 -12.95 30.36
N VAL A 441 -2.33 -12.14 30.05
CA VAL A 441 -2.16 -10.78 30.61
C VAL A 441 -2.80 -9.74 29.69
N ILE A 442 -4.03 -9.31 30.03
CA ILE A 442 -4.79 -8.31 29.25
C ILE A 442 -4.04 -6.97 29.13
N ALA A 443 -3.34 -6.55 30.19
CA ALA A 443 -2.54 -5.33 30.22
C ALA A 443 -1.39 -5.33 29.20
N LEU A 444 -0.97 -6.51 28.72
CA LEU A 444 0.07 -6.68 27.70
C LEU A 444 -0.56 -7.12 26.37
N LYS A 445 -1.57 -6.38 25.90
CA LYS A 445 -2.37 -6.72 24.70
C LYS A 445 -1.54 -7.20 23.51
N GLU A 446 -0.47 -6.50 23.16
CA GLU A 446 0.35 -6.80 21.99
C GLU A 446 1.12 -8.11 22.16
N ASN A 447 1.63 -8.39 23.36
CA ASN A 447 2.28 -9.65 23.71
C ASN A 447 1.28 -10.81 23.73
N ALA A 448 0.08 -10.57 24.27
CA ALA A 448 -0.99 -11.55 24.31
C ALA A 448 -1.45 -11.94 22.91
N GLN A 449 -1.70 -10.95 22.04
CA GLN A 449 -2.05 -11.18 20.64
C GLN A 449 -0.94 -11.88 19.86
N ALA A 450 0.33 -11.48 20.07
CA ALA A 450 1.46 -12.14 19.42
C ALA A 450 1.63 -13.61 19.86
N SER A 451 1.38 -13.90 21.14
CA SER A 451 1.42 -15.27 21.69
C SER A 451 0.28 -16.13 21.14
N LEU A 452 -0.93 -15.57 21.02
CA LEU A 452 -2.07 -16.26 20.41
C LEU A 452 -1.85 -16.49 18.90
N ARG A 453 -1.23 -15.53 18.19
CA ARG A 453 -0.83 -15.70 16.79
C ARG A 453 0.18 -16.85 16.63
N MET A 454 1.16 -16.96 17.53
CA MET A 454 2.09 -18.10 17.58
C MET A 454 1.35 -19.42 17.74
N LEU A 455 0.47 -19.53 18.74
CA LEU A 455 -0.32 -20.73 18.99
C LEU A 455 -1.19 -21.11 17.79
N LYS A 456 -1.84 -20.12 17.16
CA LYS A 456 -2.64 -20.31 15.94
C LYS A 456 -1.80 -20.84 14.78
N GLY A 457 -0.64 -20.25 14.54
CA GLY A 457 0.29 -20.67 13.48
C GLY A 457 0.77 -22.12 13.69
N LEU A 458 1.17 -22.46 14.91
CA LEU A 458 1.58 -23.83 15.26
C LEU A 458 0.42 -24.83 15.16
N ALA A 459 -0.79 -24.46 15.62
CA ALA A 459 -1.98 -25.30 15.50
C ALA A 459 -2.39 -25.58 14.04
N GLY A 460 -2.00 -24.71 13.11
CA GLY A 460 -2.20 -24.92 11.67
C GLY A 460 -1.23 -25.93 11.04
N THR A 461 -0.23 -26.40 11.78
CA THR A 461 0.74 -27.41 11.34
C THR A 461 0.51 -28.74 12.06
N GLU A 462 0.83 -29.87 11.42
CA GLU A 462 0.64 -31.19 12.05
C GLU A 462 1.51 -31.36 13.31
N PHE A 463 2.80 -31.01 13.22
CA PHE A 463 3.73 -31.15 14.34
C PHE A 463 3.39 -30.20 15.50
N GLY A 464 3.01 -28.96 15.20
CA GLY A 464 2.65 -27.97 16.22
C GLY A 464 1.32 -28.29 16.89
N LEU A 465 0.34 -28.81 16.13
CA LEU A 465 -0.92 -29.29 16.67
C LEU A 465 -0.70 -30.45 17.64
N ARG A 466 0.14 -31.43 17.30
CA ARG A 466 0.48 -32.57 18.16
C ARG A 466 1.01 -32.12 19.52
N GLU A 467 1.91 -31.14 19.52
CA GLU A 467 2.47 -30.55 20.75
C GLU A 467 1.42 -29.76 21.54
N ILE A 468 0.55 -29.00 20.87
CA ILE A 468 -0.52 -28.22 21.53
C ILE A 468 -1.51 -29.15 22.23
N VAL A 469 -2.05 -30.16 21.55
CA VAL A 469 -3.05 -31.06 22.15
C VAL A 469 -2.46 -32.00 23.20
N GLY A 470 -1.15 -32.27 23.12
CA GLY A 470 -0.39 -32.97 24.15
C GLY A 470 -0.05 -32.12 25.37
N ASN A 471 -0.16 -30.80 25.28
CA ASN A 471 0.15 -29.88 26.38
C ASN A 471 -1.11 -29.48 27.16
N THR A 472 -1.31 -30.12 28.31
CA THR A 472 -2.48 -29.88 29.17
C THR A 472 -2.65 -28.42 29.55
N ASN A 473 -1.57 -27.70 29.89
CA ASN A 473 -1.66 -26.27 30.28
C ASN A 473 -2.18 -25.40 29.12
N VAL A 474 -1.76 -25.69 27.90
CA VAL A 474 -2.24 -24.96 26.72
C VAL A 474 -3.69 -25.31 26.44
N MET A 475 -4.06 -26.59 26.51
CA MET A 475 -5.43 -27.03 26.26
C MET A 475 -6.42 -26.49 27.30
N GLU A 476 -6.08 -26.56 28.59
CA GLU A 476 -6.88 -25.97 29.67
C GLU A 476 -7.06 -24.47 29.47
N PHE A 477 -5.99 -23.76 29.08
CA PHE A 477 -6.10 -22.37 28.67
C PHE A 477 -7.06 -22.24 27.47
N LEU A 478 -6.91 -22.97 26.38
CA LEU A 478 -7.77 -22.77 25.20
C LEU A 478 -9.26 -23.06 25.47
N VAL A 479 -9.58 -24.11 26.22
CA VAL A 479 -10.97 -24.51 26.49
C VAL A 479 -11.64 -23.72 27.62
N THR A 480 -10.87 -23.04 28.46
CA THR A 480 -11.44 -22.17 29.50
C THR A 480 -12.08 -20.94 28.85
N VAL A 481 -13.32 -20.64 29.23
CA VAL A 481 -14.05 -19.46 28.74
C VAL A 481 -13.42 -18.20 29.37
N PRO A 482 -13.03 -17.19 28.55
CA PRO A 482 -12.56 -15.91 29.07
C PRO A 482 -13.61 -15.21 29.95
N GLN A 483 -13.18 -14.65 31.07
CA GLN A 483 -14.04 -13.80 31.91
C GLN A 483 -14.41 -12.52 31.15
N ARG A 484 -15.68 -12.11 31.22
CA ARG A 484 -16.09 -10.77 30.76
C ARG A 484 -15.59 -9.76 31.78
N VAL A 485 -14.73 -8.84 31.33
CA VAL A 485 -14.31 -7.72 32.18
C VAL A 485 -15.36 -6.62 32.01
N ASN A 486 -16.25 -6.46 32.99
CA ASN A 486 -17.16 -5.31 33.07
C ASN A 486 -16.38 -4.14 33.69
N ILE A 487 -15.97 -3.15 32.90
CA ILE A 487 -15.23 -2.00 33.44
C ILE A 487 -16.22 -0.88 33.75
N ALA A 488 -16.86 -0.98 34.91
CA ALA A 488 -17.39 0.21 35.56
C ALA A 488 -16.21 1.09 36.02
N ALA A 489 -16.19 2.35 35.56
CA ALA A 489 -15.27 3.45 35.91
C ALA A 489 -14.06 3.72 34.96
N GLY A 490 -14.27 4.63 34.02
CA GLY A 490 -13.41 5.83 33.91
C GLY A 490 -12.09 5.77 33.12
N ARG A 491 -11.68 4.64 32.53
CA ARG A 491 -10.55 4.60 31.57
C ARG A 491 -10.93 3.82 30.32
N GLY A 492 -11.36 4.54 29.27
CA GLY A 492 -11.93 3.97 28.04
C GLY A 492 -10.94 3.26 27.09
N GLY A 493 -10.05 2.39 27.59
CA GLY A 493 -9.05 1.68 26.76
C GLY A 493 -9.07 0.14 26.81
N ASP A 494 -9.67 -0.47 27.84
CA ASP A 494 -9.34 -1.85 28.20
C ASP A 494 -10.37 -2.91 27.75
N GLU A 495 -11.65 -2.54 27.52
CA GLU A 495 -12.68 -3.49 27.06
C GLU A 495 -12.42 -4.01 25.64
N GLY A 496 -12.01 -3.12 24.72
CA GLY A 496 -11.66 -3.52 23.35
C GLY A 496 -10.41 -4.41 23.28
N SER A 497 -9.51 -4.28 24.24
CA SER A 497 -8.29 -5.10 24.35
C SER A 497 -8.61 -6.50 24.88
N ALA A 498 -9.44 -6.61 25.91
CA ALA A 498 -9.92 -7.89 26.43
C ALA A 498 -10.74 -8.66 25.37
N PHE A 499 -11.61 -7.96 24.63
CA PHE A 499 -12.37 -8.55 23.53
C PHE A 499 -11.46 -9.08 22.42
N GLY A 500 -10.51 -8.28 21.94
CA GLY A 500 -9.58 -8.71 20.88
C GLY A 500 -8.73 -9.93 21.24
N ILE A 501 -8.31 -10.04 22.50
CA ILE A 501 -7.60 -11.22 23.02
C ILE A 501 -8.53 -12.44 23.07
N ALA A 502 -9.77 -12.26 23.55
CA ALA A 502 -10.76 -13.34 23.61
C ALA A 502 -11.11 -13.89 22.21
N VAL A 503 -11.29 -13.00 21.22
CA VAL A 503 -11.48 -13.38 19.81
C VAL A 503 -10.28 -14.17 19.30
N SER A 504 -9.06 -13.65 19.49
CA SER A 504 -7.83 -14.32 19.04
C SER A 504 -7.66 -15.71 19.67
N ARG A 505 -8.04 -15.88 20.95
CA ARG A 505 -8.02 -17.19 21.64
C ARG A 505 -9.06 -18.14 21.07
N TRP A 506 -10.26 -17.66 20.79
CA TRP A 506 -11.31 -18.46 20.17
C TRP A 506 -10.91 -18.92 18.75
N GLU A 507 -10.28 -18.07 17.95
CA GLU A 507 -9.75 -18.47 16.65
C GLU A 507 -8.71 -19.60 16.75
N VAL A 508 -7.86 -19.60 17.80
CA VAL A 508 -6.93 -20.72 18.05
C VAL A 508 -7.72 -22.01 18.31
N VAL A 509 -8.78 -21.96 19.12
CA VAL A 509 -9.65 -23.12 19.38
C VAL A 509 -10.25 -23.65 18.09
N GLU A 510 -10.72 -22.78 17.20
CA GLU A 510 -11.26 -23.21 15.89
C GLU A 510 -10.23 -23.92 15.03
N VAL A 511 -8.99 -23.41 14.96
CA VAL A 511 -7.91 -24.07 14.21
C VAL A 511 -7.58 -25.43 14.82
N VAL A 512 -7.48 -25.52 16.15
CA VAL A 512 -7.26 -26.79 16.86
C VAL A 512 -8.39 -27.78 16.59
N ALA A 513 -9.65 -27.34 16.68
CA ALA A 513 -10.82 -28.18 16.42
C ALA A 513 -10.82 -28.74 14.99
N LYS A 514 -10.59 -27.88 13.99
CA LYS A 514 -10.49 -28.29 12.58
C LYS A 514 -9.33 -29.25 12.35
N GLY A 515 -8.16 -28.95 12.92
CA GLY A 515 -6.98 -29.80 12.82
C GLY A 515 -7.18 -31.18 13.44
N MET A 516 -7.80 -31.26 14.62
CA MET A 516 -8.14 -32.54 15.26
C MET A 516 -9.19 -33.34 14.49
N ALA A 517 -10.16 -32.67 13.85
CA ALA A 517 -11.20 -33.32 13.06
C ALA A 517 -10.66 -33.87 11.73
N GLY A 518 -9.82 -33.11 11.04
CA GLY A 518 -9.20 -33.52 9.78
C GLY A 518 -7.93 -34.36 9.92
N GLY A 519 -7.38 -34.49 11.14
CA GLY A 519 -6.19 -35.26 11.43
C GLY A 519 -6.40 -36.78 11.39
N GLY A 520 -5.33 -37.51 11.05
CA GLY A 520 -5.31 -38.98 11.04
C GLY A 520 -5.37 -39.61 12.45
N THR A 521 -5.09 -40.91 12.54
CA THR A 521 -5.16 -41.71 13.78
C THR A 521 -4.29 -41.18 14.92
N ASP A 522 -3.25 -40.41 14.62
CA ASP A 522 -2.38 -39.75 15.58
C ASP A 522 -3.12 -38.83 16.56
N PHE A 523 -4.32 -38.36 16.19
CA PHE A 523 -5.14 -37.48 17.01
C PHE A 523 -6.28 -38.18 17.74
N ASP A 524 -6.43 -39.51 17.63
CA ASP A 524 -7.52 -40.28 18.28
C ASP A 524 -7.57 -40.07 19.79
N ASN A 525 -6.41 -40.11 20.44
CA ASN A 525 -6.34 -39.87 21.88
C ASN A 525 -6.74 -38.42 22.22
N ALA A 526 -6.29 -37.44 21.43
CA ALA A 526 -6.67 -36.04 21.64
C ALA A 526 -8.17 -35.83 21.43
N ARG A 527 -8.79 -36.49 20.43
CA ARG A 527 -10.23 -36.46 20.19
C ARG A 527 -11.01 -37.04 21.37
N ARG A 528 -10.54 -38.16 21.93
CA ARG A 528 -11.15 -38.78 23.11
C ARG A 528 -11.05 -37.91 24.36
N VAL A 529 -9.90 -37.26 24.58
CA VAL A 529 -9.65 -36.46 25.79
C VAL A 529 -10.27 -35.06 25.71
N TRP A 530 -10.07 -34.37 24.59
CA TRP A 530 -10.43 -32.95 24.43
C TRP A 530 -11.60 -32.69 23.48
N GLY A 531 -11.99 -33.65 22.64
CA GLY A 531 -12.92 -33.41 21.54
C GLY A 531 -14.26 -32.81 21.97
N LYS A 532 -14.84 -33.34 23.05
CA LYS A 532 -16.11 -32.82 23.60
C LYS A 532 -15.98 -31.35 24.05
N VAL A 533 -15.01 -31.06 24.92
CA VAL A 533 -14.83 -29.72 25.50
C VAL A 533 -14.38 -28.68 24.48
N VAL A 534 -13.58 -29.08 23.48
CA VAL A 534 -13.20 -28.21 22.36
C VAL A 534 -14.42 -27.88 21.50
N ASN A 535 -15.26 -28.88 21.18
CA ASN A 535 -16.47 -28.64 20.38
C ASN A 535 -17.47 -27.74 21.09
N GLU A 536 -17.71 -27.98 22.39
CA GLU A 536 -18.53 -27.10 23.23
C GLU A 536 -17.97 -25.67 23.26
N ARG A 537 -16.65 -25.52 23.35
CA ARG A 537 -15.96 -24.22 23.34
C ARG A 537 -16.13 -23.48 22.01
N VAL A 538 -16.06 -24.18 20.88
CA VAL A 538 -16.30 -23.62 19.53
C VAL A 538 -17.75 -23.14 19.41
N GLN A 539 -18.70 -24.00 19.77
CA GLN A 539 -20.14 -23.70 19.72
C GLN A 539 -20.54 -22.55 20.63
N GLY A 540 -19.89 -22.42 21.79
CA GLY A 540 -20.13 -21.32 22.73
C GLY A 540 -19.68 -19.94 22.23
N GLY A 541 -18.95 -19.83 21.11
CA GLY A 541 -18.43 -18.56 20.60
C GLY A 541 -17.46 -17.88 21.57
N VAL A 542 -17.11 -16.62 21.36
CA VAL A 542 -16.01 -15.94 22.09
C VAL A 542 -16.11 -16.03 23.63
N TYR A 543 -17.32 -15.93 24.21
CA TYR A 543 -17.58 -15.91 25.66
C TYR A 543 -18.48 -17.05 26.19
N GLY A 544 -18.73 -18.11 25.44
CA GLY A 544 -19.58 -19.22 25.88
C GLY A 544 -21.09 -19.00 25.66
N ALA A 545 -21.84 -20.10 25.64
CA ALA A 545 -23.29 -20.10 25.47
C ALA A 545 -23.99 -19.65 26.76
N GLY A 546 -24.57 -18.45 26.76
CA GLY A 546 -25.28 -17.90 27.92
C GLY A 546 -25.43 -16.38 27.98
N ALA A 547 -24.85 -15.62 27.05
CA ALA A 547 -24.96 -14.17 27.02
C ALA A 547 -25.40 -13.70 25.62
N GLY A 548 -26.65 -13.26 25.52
CA GLY A 548 -27.37 -13.05 24.26
C GLY A 548 -26.83 -11.96 23.34
N GLY A 549 -27.29 -12.07 22.08
CA GLY A 549 -27.47 -10.96 21.15
C GLY A 549 -26.34 -10.74 20.15
N LEU A 550 -26.59 -11.18 18.90
CA LEU A 550 -25.92 -10.74 17.66
C LEU A 550 -24.46 -11.19 17.52
N PHE A 551 -24.25 -12.40 17.02
CA PHE A 551 -23.25 -12.79 15.99
C PHE A 551 -23.29 -14.32 15.83
N SER A 552 -24.50 -14.91 15.76
CA SER A 552 -24.70 -16.28 15.26
C SER A 552 -24.76 -16.23 13.74
N GLY A 553 -23.61 -15.99 13.10
CA GLY A 553 -23.55 -15.75 11.65
C GLY A 553 -22.22 -16.13 11.01
N ALA A 554 -21.48 -17.08 11.58
CA ALA A 554 -20.34 -17.72 10.93
C ALA A 554 -19.92 -19.02 11.65
N GLY A 555 -20.87 -19.75 12.25
CA GLY A 555 -20.59 -21.06 12.83
C GLY A 555 -20.38 -22.07 11.71
N GLY A 556 -19.14 -22.34 11.33
CA GLY A 556 -18.83 -23.52 10.52
C GLY A 556 -19.21 -24.76 11.31
N GLN A 557 -20.17 -25.54 10.81
CA GLN A 557 -20.42 -26.89 11.32
C GLN A 557 -19.14 -27.71 11.13
N VAL A 558 -18.41 -27.98 12.22
CA VAL A 558 -17.45 -29.07 12.25
C VAL A 558 -18.26 -30.32 12.54
N ALA A 559 -18.70 -31.01 11.48
CA ALA A 559 -19.46 -32.24 11.60
C ALA A 559 -18.53 -33.36 12.12
N TRP A 560 -18.74 -33.74 13.38
CA TRP A 560 -18.23 -35.00 13.93
C TRP A 560 -19.28 -36.07 13.63
N GLU A 561 -19.23 -36.68 12.44
CA GLU A 561 -20.02 -37.88 12.18
C GLU A 561 -19.30 -39.08 12.82
N GLY A 562 -19.96 -39.69 13.81
CA GLY A 562 -19.57 -40.97 14.41
C GLY A 562 -18.78 -40.85 15.72
N MET A 563 -19.49 -40.71 16.83
CA MET A 563 -19.13 -41.33 18.12
C MET A 563 -20.02 -42.55 18.33
#